data_AF-A0AAW3TU70-F1
#
_entry.id   AF-A0AAW3TU70-F1
#
_cell.length_a   1.000
_cell.length_b   1.000
_cell.length_c   1.000
_cell.angle_alpha   90.00
_cell.angle_beta   90.00
_cell.angle_gamma   90.00
#
_symmetry.space_group_name_H-M   'P 1'
#
loop_
_entity.id
_entity.type
_entity.pdbx_description
1 polymer ?
#
loop_
_entity_poly.entity_id
_entity_poly.type
_entity_poly.pdbx_seq_one_letter_code
_entity_poly.pdbx_strand_id
1 'polypeptide(L)'
;MTSDTTTDPNHGEPYQGVERRLRKPVLGMRFRDLDENGAAQYMLQAPRSTDEGLGVFVTPNIQHIALARKDDEFHRALASAQIIVADGFPVYRFAKLRGLSLPGRVAGRAVIERMFADPAALAGHRGFFVVDSRATAEGIECWLKDFAPAFTVETLVPPFGFEKDAAYCRSLADAISTFDATLIFLCIGAPKSELFAYRYRALLPPAWALCVGQSFRLLIGMNAPPPDLMVRLNLEWLWRIVLEPRRMLQRYGPSTIGFLRAAVADLRQSR
;
A
#
# COMPACT_ATOMS: atom_id res chain seq x y z
N MET A 1 -50.79 -21.12 -16.24
CA MET A 1 -51.63 -20.29 -15.34
C MET A 1 -51.24 -20.70 -13.94
N THR A 2 -50.62 -19.92 -13.05
CA THR A 2 -50.34 -18.47 -12.90
C THR A 2 -49.35 -18.41 -11.72
N SER A 3 -48.15 -17.84 -11.89
CA SER A 3 -47.63 -16.59 -11.26
C SER A 3 -47.62 -16.58 -9.70
N ASP A 4 -46.44 -16.53 -9.08
CA ASP A 4 -45.85 -15.33 -8.39
C ASP A 4 -46.17 -15.31 -6.87
N THR A 5 -45.35 -14.88 -5.90
CA THR A 5 -44.07 -14.15 -5.85
C THR A 5 -43.53 -14.14 -4.39
N THR A 6 -42.19 -14.16 -4.24
CA THR A 6 -41.32 -13.43 -3.26
C THR A 6 -41.62 -13.44 -1.76
N THR A 7 -40.64 -13.71 -0.89
CA THR A 7 -39.61 -12.72 -0.54
C THR A 7 -38.35 -13.34 0.08
N ASP A 8 -37.22 -12.80 -0.38
CA ASP A 8 -35.83 -12.98 0.06
C ASP A 8 -35.44 -11.83 1.01
N PRO A 9 -34.68 -12.09 2.09
CA PRO A 9 -33.75 -11.11 2.60
C PRO A 9 -32.34 -11.70 2.81
N ASN A 10 -31.53 -11.66 1.76
CA ASN A 10 -30.17 -11.11 1.70
C ASN A 10 -29.33 -11.27 2.99
N HIS A 11 -28.78 -12.47 3.19
CA HIS A 11 -27.61 -12.68 4.04
C HIS A 11 -26.35 -12.67 3.17
N GLY A 12 -25.46 -11.73 3.47
CA GLY A 12 -24.20 -11.51 2.75
C GLY A 12 -23.31 -12.75 2.72
N GLU A 13 -23.22 -13.35 1.55
CA GLU A 13 -22.25 -14.39 1.19
C GLU A 13 -20.82 -13.86 1.40
N PRO A 14 -19.94 -14.61 2.10
CA PRO A 14 -18.53 -14.28 2.15
C PRO A 14 -17.93 -14.39 0.75
N TYR A 15 -17.08 -13.41 0.37
CA TYR A 15 -16.43 -13.27 -0.93
C TYR A 15 -15.72 -14.57 -1.38
N GLN A 16 -16.47 -15.50 -1.97
CA GLN A 16 -15.96 -16.73 -2.57
C GLN A 16 -15.64 -16.46 -4.04
N GLY A 17 -14.35 -16.37 -4.35
CA GLY A 17 -13.92 -16.43 -5.75
C GLY A 17 -12.61 -15.74 -6.07
N VAL A 18 -11.48 -16.21 -5.55
CA VAL A 18 -10.24 -16.28 -6.34
C VAL A 18 -9.45 -17.50 -5.88
N GLU A 19 -9.73 -18.65 -6.49
CA GLU A 19 -8.80 -19.78 -6.49
C GLU A 19 -7.38 -19.28 -6.83
N ARG A 20 -6.36 -19.83 -6.16
CA ARG A 20 -4.93 -19.68 -6.46
C ARG A 20 -4.58 -20.22 -7.87
N ARG A 21 -5.19 -19.74 -8.96
CA ARG A 21 -4.55 -19.87 -10.28
C ARG A 21 -3.29 -19.04 -10.22
N LEU A 22 -2.14 -19.72 -10.22
CA LEU A 22 -0.80 -19.15 -10.16
C LEU A 22 -0.63 -18.17 -11.33
N ARG A 23 -1.03 -16.90 -11.12
CA ARG A 23 -0.80 -15.83 -12.10
C ARG A 23 0.71 -15.71 -12.29
N LYS A 24 1.15 -15.72 -13.54
CA LYS A 24 2.57 -15.54 -13.89
C LYS A 24 3.07 -14.25 -13.24
N PRO A 25 4.23 -14.26 -12.56
CA PRO A 25 4.80 -13.04 -12.03
C PRO A 25 5.09 -12.07 -13.19
N VAL A 26 4.80 -10.80 -12.98
CA VAL A 26 5.12 -9.69 -13.89
C VAL A 26 6.01 -8.72 -13.13
N LEU A 27 7.16 -8.38 -13.73
CA LEU A 27 8.22 -7.61 -13.08
C LEU A 27 8.72 -8.26 -11.77
N GLY A 28 8.69 -9.60 -11.70
CA GLY A 28 9.06 -10.36 -10.51
C GLY A 28 8.01 -10.37 -9.39
N MET A 29 6.82 -9.80 -9.61
CA MET A 29 5.77 -9.66 -8.60
C MET A 29 4.44 -10.28 -9.05
N ARG A 30 3.61 -10.69 -8.08
CA ARG A 30 2.27 -11.23 -8.32
C ARG A 30 1.22 -10.19 -7.98
N PHE A 31 0.82 -9.41 -8.98
CA PHE A 31 -0.23 -8.40 -8.84
C PHE A 31 -1.59 -9.03 -8.54
N ARG A 32 -2.31 -8.44 -7.60
CA ARG A 32 -3.69 -8.79 -7.24
C ARG A 32 -4.68 -8.04 -8.13
N ASP A 33 -5.78 -8.71 -8.42
CA ASP A 33 -6.93 -8.15 -9.15
C ASP A 33 -7.86 -7.42 -8.18
N LEU A 34 -7.36 -6.36 -7.59
CA LEU A 34 -8.09 -5.55 -6.62
C LEU A 34 -8.03 -4.10 -7.07
N ASP A 35 -9.17 -3.43 -7.01
CA ASP A 35 -9.24 -1.97 -7.09
C ASP A 35 -9.00 -1.36 -5.71
N GLU A 36 -9.08 -0.04 -5.61
CA GLU A 36 -8.86 0.70 -4.37
C GLU A 36 -9.79 0.24 -3.24
N ASN A 37 -11.08 0.04 -3.58
CA ASN A 37 -12.10 -0.32 -2.61
C ASN A 37 -11.96 -1.77 -2.17
N GLY A 38 -11.75 -2.69 -3.11
CA GLY A 38 -11.51 -4.10 -2.83
C GLY A 38 -10.27 -4.32 -1.98
N ALA A 39 -9.17 -3.58 -2.24
CA ALA A 39 -7.98 -3.65 -1.39
C ALA A 39 -8.25 -3.14 0.03
N ALA A 40 -8.93 -1.99 0.16
CA ALA A 40 -9.28 -1.41 1.45
C ALA A 40 -10.20 -2.33 2.27
N GLN A 41 -11.31 -2.77 1.68
CA GLN A 41 -12.29 -3.64 2.34
C GLN A 41 -11.68 -4.99 2.70
N TYR A 42 -10.84 -5.58 1.84
CA TYR A 42 -10.19 -6.83 2.16
C TYR A 42 -9.30 -6.72 3.42
N MET A 43 -8.52 -5.65 3.56
CA MET A 43 -7.66 -5.47 4.74
C MET A 43 -8.44 -5.16 6.02
N LEU A 44 -9.57 -4.45 5.93
CA LEU A 44 -10.43 -4.17 7.08
C LEU A 44 -11.23 -5.41 7.51
N GLN A 45 -11.78 -6.16 6.55
CA GLN A 45 -12.70 -7.26 6.85
C GLN A 45 -11.99 -8.61 7.07
N ALA A 46 -10.73 -8.76 6.64
CA ALA A 46 -9.96 -9.98 6.83
C ALA A 46 -8.73 -9.71 7.75
N PRO A 47 -8.92 -9.63 9.07
CA PRO A 47 -7.81 -9.52 10.01
C PRO A 47 -6.91 -10.76 9.92
N ARG A 48 -5.61 -10.57 10.17
CA ARG A 48 -4.61 -11.65 10.09
C ARG A 48 -4.66 -12.52 11.34
N SER A 49 -4.58 -13.84 11.17
CA SER A 49 -4.43 -14.77 12.29
C SER A 49 -2.95 -14.97 12.68
N THR A 50 -2.70 -15.55 13.85
CA THR A 50 -1.33 -15.89 14.30
C THR A 50 -0.59 -16.80 13.32
N ASP A 51 -1.27 -17.81 12.76
CA ASP A 51 -0.69 -18.73 11.76
C ASP A 51 -0.31 -18.01 10.46
N GLU A 52 -1.07 -16.98 10.13
CA GLU A 52 -0.90 -16.16 8.96
C GLU A 52 0.20 -15.10 9.12
N GLY A 53 0.38 -14.58 10.34
CA GLY A 53 1.31 -13.52 10.69
C GLY A 53 1.09 -12.23 9.88
N LEU A 54 2.15 -11.42 9.79
CA LEU A 54 2.11 -10.14 9.08
C LEU A 54 1.73 -10.31 7.58
N GLY A 55 0.67 -9.61 7.17
CA GLY A 55 0.33 -9.36 5.77
C GLY A 55 0.87 -8.00 5.33
N VAL A 56 1.51 -7.93 4.18
CA VAL A 56 2.10 -6.69 3.65
C VAL A 56 1.35 -6.25 2.39
N PHE A 57 0.96 -4.98 2.36
CA PHE A 57 0.36 -4.27 1.23
C PHE A 57 1.36 -3.29 0.64
N VAL A 58 1.58 -3.38 -0.67
CA VAL A 58 2.49 -2.52 -1.43
C VAL A 58 1.86 -2.04 -2.74
N THR A 59 2.22 -0.82 -3.13
CA THR A 59 1.76 -0.18 -4.37
C THR A 59 2.96 0.16 -5.28
N PRO A 60 3.64 -0.84 -5.88
CA PRO A 60 4.85 -0.59 -6.63
C PRO A 60 4.59 0.27 -7.87
N ASN A 61 5.21 1.45 -7.89
CA ASN A 61 5.35 2.31 -9.06
C ASN A 61 6.72 2.15 -9.71
N ILE A 62 7.00 2.89 -10.80
CA ILE A 62 8.27 2.78 -11.55
C ILE A 62 9.53 2.96 -10.68
N GLN A 63 9.46 3.74 -9.59
CA GLN A 63 10.57 3.90 -8.66
C GLN A 63 10.83 2.60 -7.88
N HIS A 64 9.78 1.93 -7.43
CA HIS A 64 9.90 0.63 -6.73
C HIS A 64 10.51 -0.41 -7.67
N ILE A 65 10.03 -0.48 -8.92
CA ILE A 65 10.58 -1.41 -9.92
C ILE A 65 12.07 -1.14 -10.17
N ALA A 66 12.46 0.13 -10.30
CA ALA A 66 13.84 0.52 -10.54
C ALA A 66 14.76 0.22 -9.34
N LEU A 67 14.25 0.39 -8.11
CA LEU A 67 14.96 0.04 -6.89
C LEU A 67 15.14 -1.47 -6.75
N ALA A 68 14.07 -2.25 -6.97
CA ALA A 68 14.09 -3.71 -6.86
C ALA A 68 15.06 -4.36 -7.84
N ARG A 69 15.33 -3.72 -8.99
CA ARG A 69 16.37 -4.17 -9.91
C ARG A 69 17.80 -4.02 -9.42
N LYS A 70 18.04 -3.14 -8.46
CA LYS A 70 19.38 -2.82 -7.93
C LYS A 70 19.62 -3.43 -6.56
N ASP A 71 18.56 -3.86 -5.89
CA ASP A 71 18.56 -4.34 -4.52
C ASP A 71 17.72 -5.62 -4.43
N ASP A 72 18.42 -6.76 -4.34
CA ASP A 72 17.81 -8.09 -4.27
C ASP A 72 16.98 -8.28 -3.00
N GLU A 73 17.34 -7.63 -1.90
CA GLU A 73 16.58 -7.71 -0.67
C GLU A 73 15.26 -6.98 -0.82
N PHE A 74 15.28 -5.78 -1.41
CA PHE A 74 14.06 -5.04 -1.70
C PHE A 74 13.18 -5.76 -2.73
N HIS A 75 13.77 -6.42 -3.74
CA HIS A 75 13.01 -7.29 -4.63
C HIS A 75 12.31 -8.43 -3.88
N ARG A 76 13.01 -9.12 -2.96
CA ARG A 76 12.42 -10.17 -2.12
C ARG A 76 11.31 -9.61 -1.21
N ALA A 77 11.51 -8.43 -0.64
CA ALA A 77 10.51 -7.75 0.18
C ALA A 77 9.21 -7.55 -0.61
N LEU A 78 9.29 -6.95 -1.80
CA LEU A 78 8.13 -6.74 -2.68
C LEU A 78 7.49 -8.06 -3.12
N ALA A 79 8.29 -9.04 -3.56
CA ALA A 79 7.79 -10.33 -4.04
C ALA A 79 7.08 -11.16 -2.94
N SER A 80 7.41 -10.92 -1.67
CA SER A 80 6.84 -11.60 -0.51
C SER A 80 5.55 -10.96 0.03
N ALA A 81 5.18 -9.78 -0.49
CA ALA A 81 3.99 -9.06 -0.05
C ALA A 81 2.71 -9.80 -0.45
N GLN A 82 1.72 -9.77 0.45
CA GLN A 82 0.45 -10.49 0.31
C GLN A 82 -0.49 -9.78 -0.68
N ILE A 83 -0.45 -8.44 -0.69
CA ILE A 83 -1.23 -7.63 -1.62
C ILE A 83 -0.31 -6.68 -2.37
N ILE A 84 -0.22 -6.89 -3.67
CA ILE A 84 0.55 -6.06 -4.60
C ILE A 84 -0.41 -5.50 -5.62
N VAL A 85 -0.60 -4.18 -5.66
CA VAL A 85 -1.47 -3.50 -6.64
C VAL A 85 -0.65 -2.57 -7.54
N ALA A 86 -1.07 -2.41 -8.79
CA ALA A 86 -0.30 -1.66 -9.78
C ALA A 86 -0.48 -0.14 -9.60
N ASP A 87 0.55 0.53 -9.09
CA ASP A 87 0.60 1.99 -8.99
C ASP A 87 1.31 2.63 -10.18
N GLY A 88 0.76 3.74 -10.66
CA GLY A 88 1.25 4.45 -11.83
C GLY A 88 0.83 3.83 -13.16
N PHE A 89 0.59 4.70 -14.14
CA PHE A 89 0.17 4.30 -15.48
C PHE A 89 1.15 3.33 -16.17
N PRO A 90 2.49 3.50 -16.10
CA PRO A 90 3.42 2.59 -16.77
C PRO A 90 3.36 1.16 -16.25
N VAL A 91 3.27 0.97 -14.93
CA VAL A 91 3.20 -0.37 -14.31
C VAL A 91 1.89 -1.05 -14.67
N TYR A 92 0.76 -0.34 -14.52
CA TYR A 92 -0.55 -0.84 -14.91
C TYR A 92 -0.61 -1.26 -16.38
N ARG A 93 -0.14 -0.40 -17.30
CA ARG A 93 -0.15 -0.71 -18.74
C ARG A 93 0.75 -1.89 -19.09
N PHE A 94 1.93 -1.98 -18.46
CA PHE A 94 2.80 -3.13 -18.66
C PHE A 94 2.15 -4.42 -18.15
N ALA A 95 1.54 -4.40 -16.96
CA ALA A 95 0.81 -5.55 -16.43
C ALA A 95 -0.31 -6.02 -17.38
N LYS A 96 -1.11 -5.09 -17.93
CA LYS A 96 -2.14 -5.40 -18.95
C LYS A 96 -1.54 -6.00 -20.22
N LEU A 97 -0.43 -5.44 -20.72
CA LEU A 97 0.29 -5.97 -21.89
C LEU A 97 0.77 -7.41 -21.67
N ARG A 98 1.08 -7.77 -20.41
CA ARG A 98 1.53 -9.10 -20.00
C ARG A 98 0.36 -10.06 -19.72
N GLY A 99 -0.87 -9.66 -20.04
CA GLY A 99 -2.06 -10.50 -19.96
C GLY A 99 -2.75 -10.51 -18.61
N LEU A 100 -2.35 -9.64 -17.66
CA LEU A 100 -3.07 -9.52 -16.40
C LEU A 100 -4.39 -8.76 -16.61
N SER A 101 -5.49 -9.34 -16.13
CA SER A 101 -6.72 -8.58 -15.86
C SER A 101 -6.54 -7.87 -14.53
N LEU A 102 -6.41 -6.55 -14.60
CA LEU A 102 -6.40 -5.64 -13.46
C LEU A 102 -7.56 -4.66 -13.66
N PRO A 103 -8.26 -4.25 -12.58
CA PRO A 103 -9.45 -3.41 -12.68
C PRO A 103 -9.08 -1.96 -13.01
N GLY A 104 -7.87 -1.54 -12.63
CA GLY A 104 -7.34 -0.23 -12.92
C GLY A 104 -5.92 -0.02 -12.38
N ARG A 105 -5.44 1.21 -12.50
CA ARG A 105 -4.27 1.69 -11.73
C ARG A 105 -4.76 2.00 -10.32
N VAL A 106 -4.08 1.46 -9.32
CA VAL A 106 -4.43 1.64 -7.91
C VAL A 106 -3.35 2.47 -7.22
N ALA A 107 -3.72 3.68 -6.81
CA ALA A 107 -2.84 4.54 -6.02
C ALA A 107 -2.96 4.21 -4.53
N GLY A 108 -1.84 4.14 -3.80
CA GLY A 108 -1.85 3.94 -2.35
C GLY A 108 -2.70 4.97 -1.60
N ARG A 109 -2.70 6.23 -2.07
CA ARG A 109 -3.58 7.30 -1.54
C ARG A 109 -5.05 6.91 -1.61
N ALA A 110 -5.48 6.41 -2.76
CA ALA A 110 -6.89 6.13 -2.98
C ALA A 110 -7.34 4.90 -2.17
N VAL A 111 -6.47 3.91 -1.93
CA VAL A 111 -6.76 2.82 -0.97
C VAL A 111 -6.94 3.37 0.44
N ILE A 112 -6.03 4.25 0.89
CA ILE A 112 -6.15 4.89 2.20
C ILE A 112 -7.43 5.74 2.29
N GLU A 113 -7.78 6.52 1.26
CA GLU A 113 -9.05 7.26 1.20
C GLU A 113 -10.27 6.32 1.32
N ARG A 114 -10.22 5.13 0.72
CA ARG A 114 -11.30 4.14 0.84
C ARG A 114 -11.36 3.50 2.23
N MET A 115 -10.21 3.23 2.86
CA MET A 115 -10.18 2.70 4.22
C MET A 115 -10.74 3.69 5.24
N PHE A 116 -10.49 4.98 5.04
CA PHE A 116 -10.97 6.07 5.90
C PHE A 116 -12.19 6.79 5.28
N ALA A 117 -12.97 6.12 4.44
CA ALA A 117 -14.22 6.68 3.92
C ALA A 117 -15.35 6.63 4.97
N ASP A 118 -15.28 5.65 5.88
CA ASP A 118 -16.24 5.44 6.95
C ASP A 118 -15.50 5.14 8.27
N PRO A 119 -15.59 6.02 9.28
CA PRO A 119 -14.93 5.78 10.57
C PRO A 119 -15.46 4.54 11.30
N ALA A 120 -16.69 4.10 11.03
CA ALA A 120 -17.24 2.89 11.64
C ALA A 120 -16.52 1.62 11.14
N ALA A 121 -15.97 1.64 9.92
CA ALA A 121 -15.19 0.52 9.39
C ALA A 121 -13.83 0.33 10.08
N LEU A 122 -13.39 1.32 10.88
CA LEU A 122 -12.18 1.25 11.70
C LEU A 122 -12.45 0.72 13.12
N ALA A 123 -13.73 0.54 13.48
CA ALA A 123 -14.10 0.04 14.80
C ALA A 123 -13.55 -1.38 15.02
N GLY A 124 -12.93 -1.60 16.18
CA GLY A 124 -12.27 -2.88 16.50
C GLY A 124 -10.86 -3.04 15.93
N HIS A 125 -10.38 -2.11 15.11
CA HIS A 125 -8.99 -2.06 14.69
C HIS A 125 -8.13 -1.20 15.61
N ARG A 126 -6.83 -1.53 15.65
CA ARG A 126 -5.78 -0.78 16.35
C ARG A 126 -4.75 -0.32 15.32
N GLY A 127 -4.65 0.99 15.12
CA GLY A 127 -3.80 1.60 14.10
C GLY A 127 -2.45 2.05 14.65
N PHE A 128 -1.35 1.57 14.09
CA PHE A 128 -0.01 2.06 14.41
C PHE A 128 0.60 2.81 13.24
N PHE A 129 0.94 4.08 13.42
CA PHE A 129 1.46 4.96 12.39
C PHE A 129 2.96 5.18 12.57
N VAL A 130 3.76 4.78 11.57
CA VAL A 130 5.19 5.13 11.53
C VAL A 130 5.37 6.21 10.46
N VAL A 131 5.69 7.43 10.88
CA VAL A 131 5.64 8.62 10.01
C VAL A 131 6.96 9.35 9.94
N ASP A 132 7.16 10.18 8.92
CA ASP A 132 8.45 10.80 8.62
C ASP A 132 8.81 12.01 9.49
N SER A 133 7.84 12.60 10.18
CA SER A 133 8.03 13.86 10.90
C SER A 133 7.00 14.08 12.00
N ARG A 134 7.38 14.88 13.01
CA ARG A 134 6.50 15.27 14.11
C ARG A 134 5.27 16.05 13.63
N ALA A 135 5.43 16.91 12.64
CA ALA A 135 4.32 17.63 12.03
C ALA A 135 3.27 16.69 11.40
N THR A 136 3.71 15.59 10.78
CA THR A 136 2.79 14.57 10.24
C THR A 136 2.11 13.78 11.34
N ALA A 137 2.84 13.43 12.40
CA ALA A 137 2.24 12.78 13.58
C ALA A 137 1.13 13.64 14.19
N GLU A 138 1.43 14.88 14.52
CA GLU A 138 0.46 15.83 15.09
C GLU A 138 -0.74 16.06 14.17
N GLY A 139 -0.51 16.16 12.85
CA GLY A 139 -1.59 16.30 11.87
C GLY A 139 -2.51 15.08 11.79
N ILE A 140 -1.96 13.86 11.84
CA ILE A 140 -2.74 12.61 11.84
C ILE A 140 -3.54 12.49 13.13
N GLU A 141 -2.92 12.73 14.28
CA GLU A 141 -3.59 12.65 15.58
C GLU A 141 -4.72 13.67 15.71
N CYS A 142 -4.51 14.90 15.24
CA CYS A 142 -5.54 15.93 15.22
C CYS A 142 -6.71 15.52 14.32
N TRP A 143 -6.42 15.12 13.09
CA TRP A 143 -7.44 14.70 12.13
C TRP A 143 -8.24 13.49 12.61
N LEU A 144 -7.59 12.49 13.23
CA LEU A 144 -8.25 11.30 13.74
C LEU A 144 -9.15 11.57 14.95
N LYS A 145 -8.80 12.54 15.81
CA LYS A 145 -9.65 12.93 16.94
C LYS A 145 -11.01 13.44 16.47
N ASP A 146 -11.04 14.17 15.36
CA ASP A 146 -12.28 14.69 14.80
C ASP A 146 -13.00 13.65 13.92
N PHE A 147 -12.24 12.91 13.10
CA PHE A 147 -12.80 11.99 12.11
C PHE A 147 -13.25 10.64 12.71
N ALA A 148 -12.43 10.03 13.55
CA ALA A 148 -12.63 8.68 14.08
C ALA A 148 -12.18 8.57 15.54
N PRO A 149 -12.84 9.27 16.49
CA PRO A 149 -12.42 9.32 17.90
C PRO A 149 -12.41 7.95 18.60
N ALA A 150 -13.15 6.96 18.09
CA ALA A 150 -13.17 5.60 18.61
C ALA A 150 -12.03 4.70 18.05
N PHE A 151 -11.29 5.16 17.04
CA PHE A 151 -10.19 4.40 16.47
C PHE A 151 -8.97 4.48 17.39
N THR A 152 -8.57 3.34 17.95
CA THR A 152 -7.42 3.27 18.87
C THR A 152 -6.14 3.37 18.05
N VAL A 153 -5.36 4.42 18.28
CA VAL A 153 -4.16 4.71 17.48
C VAL A 153 -2.94 5.08 18.31
N GLU A 154 -1.77 4.71 17.79
CA GLU A 154 -0.47 5.18 18.26
C GLU A 154 0.35 5.65 17.06
N THR A 155 1.13 6.72 17.25
CA THR A 155 2.00 7.28 16.21
C THR A 155 3.43 7.39 16.71
N LEU A 156 4.38 7.01 15.86
CA LEU A 156 5.80 7.08 16.15
C LEU A 156 6.57 7.73 15.00
N VAL A 157 7.50 8.61 15.36
CA VAL A 157 8.44 9.26 14.42
C VAL A 157 9.83 8.68 14.65
N PRO A 158 10.36 7.83 13.76
CA PRO A 158 11.68 7.28 13.94
C PRO A 158 12.76 8.33 13.69
N PRO A 159 13.94 8.20 14.32
CA PRO A 159 15.05 9.11 14.09
C PRO A 159 15.56 9.01 12.66
N PHE A 160 16.26 10.06 12.21
CA PHE A 160 16.87 10.03 10.88
C PHE A 160 17.88 8.88 10.76
N GLY A 161 17.75 8.07 9.71
CA GLY A 161 18.65 6.95 9.45
C GLY A 161 18.37 5.71 10.31
N PHE A 162 17.24 5.66 11.04
CA PHE A 162 16.87 4.51 11.88
C PHE A 162 16.93 3.16 11.14
N GLU A 163 16.74 3.15 9.81
CA GLU A 163 16.79 1.92 9.01
C GLU A 163 18.16 1.22 9.03
N LYS A 164 19.20 1.91 9.51
CA LYS A 164 20.56 1.39 9.70
C LYS A 164 20.81 0.92 11.13
N ASP A 165 19.93 1.26 12.06
CA ASP A 165 20.02 0.88 13.47
C ASP A 165 19.10 -0.31 13.75
N ALA A 166 19.70 -1.51 13.76
CA ALA A 166 18.97 -2.74 13.99
C ALA A 166 18.38 -2.83 15.41
N ALA A 167 18.97 -2.17 16.41
CA ALA A 167 18.43 -2.16 17.77
C ALA A 167 17.17 -1.29 17.83
N TYR A 168 17.23 -0.09 17.22
CA TYR A 168 16.05 0.76 17.09
C TYR A 168 14.93 0.07 16.30
N CYS A 169 15.23 -0.53 15.15
CA CYS A 169 14.20 -1.22 14.38
C CYS A 169 13.55 -2.38 15.13
N ARG A 170 14.31 -3.15 15.93
CA ARG A 170 13.72 -4.18 16.80
C ARG A 170 12.81 -3.56 17.85
N SER A 171 13.28 -2.52 18.54
CA SER A 171 12.47 -1.79 19.52
C SER A 171 11.19 -1.21 18.91
N LEU A 172 11.24 -0.74 17.65
CA LEU A 172 10.06 -0.29 16.92
C LEU A 172 9.10 -1.44 16.64
N ALA A 173 9.59 -2.60 16.20
CA ALA A 173 8.75 -3.78 15.99
C ALA A 173 8.12 -4.27 17.30
N ASP A 174 8.88 -4.25 18.40
CA ASP A 174 8.40 -4.61 19.74
C ASP A 174 7.33 -3.63 20.23
N ALA A 175 7.49 -2.33 19.99
CA ALA A 175 6.48 -1.32 20.32
C ALA A 175 5.17 -1.57 19.54
N ILE A 176 5.28 -1.85 18.23
CA ILE A 176 4.12 -2.19 17.38
C ILE A 176 3.43 -3.46 17.89
N SER A 177 4.20 -4.48 18.28
CA SER A 177 3.65 -5.74 18.81
C SER A 177 3.03 -5.56 20.19
N THR A 178 3.62 -4.73 21.06
CA THR A 178 3.10 -4.45 22.41
C THR A 178 1.80 -3.65 22.32
N PHE A 179 1.70 -2.73 21.37
CA PHE A 179 0.46 -2.04 21.04
C PHE A 179 -0.59 -2.96 20.40
N ASP A 180 -0.25 -4.20 20.04
CA ASP A 180 -1.16 -5.17 19.43
C ASP A 180 -1.87 -4.58 18.21
N ALA A 181 -1.07 -3.95 17.33
CA ALA A 181 -1.57 -3.29 16.13
C ALA A 181 -2.23 -4.31 15.19
N THR A 182 -3.40 -3.98 14.65
CA THR A 182 -4.04 -4.76 13.58
C THR A 182 -3.79 -4.15 12.20
N LEU A 183 -3.58 -2.83 12.16
CA LEU A 183 -3.25 -2.05 10.97
C LEU A 183 -2.00 -1.23 11.24
N ILE A 184 -0.95 -1.44 10.44
CA ILE A 184 0.33 -0.73 10.57
C ILE A 184 0.52 0.14 9.33
N PHE A 185 0.52 1.46 9.49
CA PHE A 185 0.69 2.41 8.41
C PHE A 185 2.15 2.88 8.35
N LEU A 186 2.91 2.36 7.38
CA LEU A 186 4.32 2.69 7.18
C LEU A 186 4.48 3.85 6.19
N CYS A 187 4.45 5.07 6.73
CA CYS A 187 4.44 6.34 6.00
C CYS A 187 5.83 6.97 5.79
N ILE A 188 6.90 6.17 5.86
CA ILE A 188 8.31 6.59 5.76
C ILE A 188 8.90 6.44 4.34
N GLY A 189 8.17 5.77 3.45
CA GLY A 189 8.46 5.68 2.02
C GLY A 189 9.44 4.58 1.62
N ALA A 190 9.46 4.25 0.33
CA ALA A 190 10.30 3.19 -0.21
C ALA A 190 11.78 3.60 -0.30
N PRO A 191 12.72 2.67 -0.03
CA PRO A 191 12.48 1.25 0.29
C PRO A 191 12.28 0.96 1.79
N LYS A 192 12.24 1.98 2.65
CA LYS A 192 12.31 1.82 4.10
C LYS A 192 11.11 1.08 4.66
N SER A 193 9.90 1.42 4.22
CA SER A 193 8.66 0.78 4.67
C SER A 193 8.68 -0.74 4.40
N GLU A 194 8.97 -1.12 3.16
CA GLU A 194 8.92 -2.52 2.73
C GLU A 194 10.04 -3.34 3.34
N LEU A 195 11.26 -2.78 3.42
CA LEU A 195 12.39 -3.45 4.05
C LEU A 195 12.18 -3.63 5.56
N PHE A 196 11.61 -2.64 6.25
CA PHE A 196 11.28 -2.78 7.67
C PHE A 196 10.26 -3.92 7.87
N ALA A 197 9.14 -3.88 7.14
CA ALA A 197 8.12 -4.92 7.23
C ALA A 197 8.69 -6.30 6.91
N TYR A 198 9.54 -6.41 5.88
CA TYR A 198 10.16 -7.67 5.47
C TYR A 198 11.14 -8.22 6.51
N ARG A 199 12.09 -7.39 6.99
CA ARG A 199 13.15 -7.80 7.92
C ARG A 199 12.61 -8.18 9.29
N TYR A 200 11.59 -7.48 9.76
CA TYR A 200 11.06 -7.64 11.12
C TYR A 200 9.69 -8.34 11.16
N ARG A 201 9.26 -8.96 10.06
CA ARG A 201 7.96 -9.65 9.94
C ARG A 201 7.67 -10.67 11.05
N ALA A 202 8.71 -11.28 11.62
CA ALA A 202 8.59 -12.29 12.66
C ALA A 202 8.41 -11.70 14.06
N LEU A 203 8.74 -10.42 14.25
CA LEU A 203 8.55 -9.68 15.49
C LEU A 203 7.25 -8.85 15.48
N LEU A 204 6.73 -8.58 14.28
CA LEU A 204 5.50 -7.81 14.12
C LEU A 204 4.27 -8.69 14.41
N PRO A 205 3.19 -8.09 14.96
CA PRO A 205 1.97 -8.83 15.26
C PRO A 205 1.26 -9.30 13.99
N PRO A 206 0.28 -10.21 14.10
CA PRO A 206 -0.64 -10.55 13.03
C PRO A 206 -1.46 -9.32 12.58
N ALA A 207 -0.94 -8.62 11.58
CA ALA A 207 -1.47 -7.32 11.16
C ALA A 207 -1.32 -7.11 9.65
N TRP A 208 -2.06 -6.15 9.12
CA TRP A 208 -1.79 -5.60 7.79
C TRP A 208 -0.80 -4.43 7.90
N ALA A 209 0.39 -4.57 7.30
CA ALA A 209 1.34 -3.47 7.11
C ALA A 209 1.16 -2.82 5.73
N LEU A 210 0.73 -1.56 5.74
CA LEU A 210 0.48 -0.75 4.56
C LEU A 210 1.70 0.13 4.25
N CYS A 211 2.46 -0.23 3.22
CA CYS A 211 3.60 0.55 2.74
C CYS A 211 3.12 1.66 1.80
N VAL A 212 2.59 2.74 2.38
CA VAL A 212 1.88 3.79 1.63
C VAL A 212 2.60 5.14 1.57
N GLY A 213 3.75 5.26 2.25
CA GLY A 213 4.59 6.45 2.21
C GLY A 213 3.82 7.73 2.49
N GLN A 214 3.85 8.68 1.56
CA GLN A 214 3.27 10.02 1.76
C GLN A 214 1.75 10.10 1.54
N SER A 215 1.08 8.96 1.38
CA SER A 215 -0.36 8.90 1.10
C SER A 215 -1.20 9.60 2.18
N PHE A 216 -0.86 9.42 3.46
CA PHE A 216 -1.61 10.02 4.55
C PHE A 216 -1.52 11.55 4.59
N ARG A 217 -0.35 12.14 4.32
CA ARG A 217 -0.20 13.60 4.28
C ARG A 217 -1.11 14.26 3.24
N LEU A 218 -1.38 13.57 2.13
CA LEU A 218 -2.34 14.03 1.14
C LEU A 218 -3.79 13.88 1.61
N LEU A 219 -4.10 12.80 2.34
CA LEU A 219 -5.43 12.59 2.93
C LEU A 219 -5.78 13.71 3.93
N ILE A 220 -4.87 14.03 4.84
CA ILE A 220 -5.09 15.04 5.89
C ILE A 220 -4.85 16.48 5.41
N GLY A 221 -4.77 16.71 4.09
CA GLY A 221 -4.66 18.05 3.52
C GLY A 221 -3.34 18.78 3.75
N MET A 222 -2.29 18.12 4.26
CA MET A 222 -0.98 18.75 4.45
C MET A 222 -0.28 19.07 3.13
N ASN A 223 -0.62 18.35 2.06
CA ASN A 223 -0.11 18.58 0.71
C ASN A 223 -1.29 18.80 -0.24
N ALA A 224 -1.17 19.73 -1.20
CA ALA A 224 -2.23 20.00 -2.15
C ALA A 224 -2.54 18.76 -3.02
N PRO A 225 -3.80 18.27 -3.06
CA PRO A 225 -4.16 17.15 -3.92
C PRO A 225 -4.02 17.55 -5.40
N PRO A 226 -3.76 16.58 -6.30
CA PRO A 226 -3.83 16.84 -7.73
C PRO A 226 -5.25 17.24 -8.14
N PRO A 227 -5.42 18.21 -9.06
CA PRO A 227 -6.73 18.52 -9.63
C PRO A 227 -7.42 17.29 -10.22
N ASP A 228 -8.75 17.20 -10.10
CA ASP A 228 -9.55 16.05 -10.57
C ASP A 228 -9.30 15.71 -12.04
N LEU A 229 -9.15 16.72 -12.89
CA LEU A 229 -8.84 16.52 -14.31
C LEU A 229 -7.50 15.80 -14.48
N MET A 230 -6.50 16.12 -13.65
CA MET A 230 -5.20 15.44 -13.69
C MET A 230 -5.30 14.00 -13.19
N VAL A 231 -6.12 13.72 -12.17
CA VAL A 231 -6.39 12.35 -11.71
C VAL A 231 -7.05 11.53 -12.82
N ARG A 232 -8.12 12.07 -13.43
CA ARG A 232 -8.87 11.43 -14.54
C ARG A 232 -7.99 11.17 -15.76
N LEU A 233 -7.06 12.08 -16.07
CA LEU A 233 -6.10 11.94 -17.16
C LEU A 233 -4.85 11.12 -16.79
N ASN A 234 -4.77 10.58 -15.57
CA ASN A 234 -3.57 9.89 -15.04
C ASN A 234 -2.29 10.76 -15.06
N LEU A 235 -2.45 12.08 -14.93
CA LEU A 235 -1.39 13.10 -14.89
C LEU A 235 -1.00 13.52 -13.46
N GLU A 236 -1.36 12.75 -12.43
CA GLU A 236 -0.93 13.02 -11.05
C GLU A 236 0.59 13.14 -10.91
N TRP A 237 1.34 12.40 -11.74
CA TRP A 237 2.79 12.50 -11.80
C TRP A 237 3.26 13.90 -12.23
N LEU A 238 2.54 14.55 -13.14
CA LEU A 238 2.84 15.90 -13.61
C LEU A 238 2.54 16.94 -12.52
N TRP A 239 1.45 16.75 -11.76
CA TRP A 239 1.15 17.58 -10.60
C TRP A 239 2.26 17.51 -9.54
N ARG A 240 2.76 16.31 -9.25
CA ARG A 240 3.89 16.12 -8.33
C ARG A 240 5.18 16.78 -8.81
N ILE A 241 5.42 16.80 -10.13
CA ILE A 241 6.55 17.54 -10.71
C ILE A 241 6.40 19.05 -10.45
N VAL A 242 5.19 19.60 -10.55
CA VAL A 242 4.94 21.02 -10.27
C VAL A 242 5.19 21.35 -8.80
N LEU A 243 4.75 20.48 -7.87
CA LEU A 243 4.93 20.71 -6.44
C LEU A 243 6.37 20.48 -5.94
N GLU A 244 7.09 19.51 -6.48
CA GLU A 244 8.45 19.16 -6.04
C GLU A 244 9.42 18.90 -7.22
N PRO A 245 9.69 19.89 -8.10
CA PRO A 245 10.36 19.67 -9.38
C PRO A 245 11.76 19.08 -9.25
N ARG A 246 12.56 19.58 -8.29
CA ARG A 246 13.93 19.08 -8.05
C ARG A 246 13.94 17.62 -7.59
N ARG A 247 13.07 17.26 -6.64
CA ARG A 247 12.96 15.90 -6.11
C ARG A 247 12.41 14.93 -7.15
N MET A 248 11.45 15.36 -7.98
CA MET A 248 10.85 14.53 -9.02
C MET A 248 11.82 14.29 -10.19
N LEU A 249 12.53 15.31 -10.67
CA LEU A 249 13.49 15.17 -11.78
C LEU A 249 14.65 14.24 -11.43
N GLN A 250 15.20 14.34 -10.20
CA GLN A 250 16.25 13.43 -9.72
C GLN A 250 15.79 11.97 -9.67
N ARG A 251 14.49 11.74 -9.44
CA ARG A 251 13.92 10.38 -9.33
C ARG A 251 13.46 9.82 -10.68
N TYR A 252 12.83 10.61 -11.54
CA TYR A 252 12.13 10.10 -12.72
C TYR A 252 13.05 9.55 -13.81
N GLY A 253 14.14 10.25 -14.13
CA GLY A 253 15.06 9.82 -15.19
C GLY A 253 15.65 8.42 -14.92
N PRO A 254 16.37 8.23 -13.81
CA PRO A 254 16.92 6.94 -13.42
C PRO A 254 15.84 5.87 -13.23
N SER A 255 14.68 6.22 -12.67
CA SER A 255 13.58 5.26 -12.43
C SER A 255 12.93 4.80 -13.73
N THR A 256 12.80 5.68 -14.72
CA THR A 256 12.25 5.34 -16.04
C THR A 256 13.16 4.37 -16.78
N ILE A 257 14.47 4.65 -16.81
CA ILE A 257 15.45 3.74 -17.40
C ILE A 257 15.45 2.38 -16.65
N GLY A 258 15.41 2.41 -15.32
CA GLY A 258 15.32 1.21 -14.50
C GLY A 258 14.06 0.38 -14.82
N PHE A 259 12.90 1.02 -14.91
CA PHE A 259 11.64 0.39 -15.28
C PHE A 259 11.68 -0.21 -16.69
N LEU A 260 12.17 0.52 -17.69
CA LEU A 260 12.28 0.02 -19.06
C LEU A 260 13.19 -1.22 -19.13
N ARG A 261 14.33 -1.21 -18.42
CA ARG A 261 15.19 -2.39 -18.30
C ARG A 261 14.45 -3.55 -17.64
N ALA A 262 13.64 -3.30 -16.62
CA ALA A 262 12.78 -4.30 -15.96
C ALA A 262 11.80 -4.92 -16.94
N ALA A 263 11.07 -4.08 -17.67
CA ALA A 263 10.10 -4.50 -18.67
C ALA A 263 10.74 -5.37 -19.77
N VAL A 264 11.90 -4.95 -20.30
CA VAL A 264 12.65 -5.73 -21.31
C VAL A 264 13.10 -7.08 -20.76
N ALA A 265 13.62 -7.12 -19.52
CA ALA A 265 14.04 -8.37 -18.89
C ALA A 265 12.86 -9.34 -18.67
N ASP A 266 11.72 -8.84 -18.19
CA ASP A 266 10.50 -9.63 -17.97
C ASP A 266 9.95 -10.22 -19.28
N LEU A 267 9.96 -9.43 -20.36
CA LEU A 267 9.58 -9.90 -21.69
C LEU A 267 10.52 -10.99 -22.22
N ARG A 268 11.82 -10.90 -21.95
CA ARG A 268 12.82 -11.90 -22.37
C ARG A 268 12.69 -13.21 -21.61
N GLN A 269 12.42 -13.17 -20.31
CA GLN A 269 12.22 -14.36 -19.46
C GLN A 269 10.90 -15.09 -19.74
N SER A 270 10.06 -14.52 -20.60
CA SER A 270 8.70 -14.98 -20.84
C SER A 270 8.43 -15.47 -22.25
N ARG A 271 9.46 -15.45 -23.08
CA ARG A 271 9.58 -16.22 -24.32
C ARG A 271 10.22 -17.56 -23.96
#